data_AF-A0AAV5PF34-F1
#
_entry.id   AF-A0AAV5PF34-F1
#
_cell.length_a   1.000
_cell.length_b   1.000
_cell.length_c   1.000
_cell.angle_alpha   90.00
_cell.angle_beta   90.00
_cell.angle_gamma   90.00
#
_symmetry.space_group_name_H-M   'P 1'
#
loop_
_entity.id
_entity.type
_entity.pdbx_description
1 polymer ?
#
loop_
_entity_poly.entity_id
_entity_poly.type
_entity_poly.pdbx_seq_one_letter_code
_entity_poly.pdbx_strand_id
1 'polypeptide(L)' 'MLLRAVELHNFRGYRDFKLKFAPLTSLLGEGEVGKKTILRALDIFSTALWLSGL' A
#
# COMPACT_ATOMS: atom_id res chain seq x y z
N MET A 1 -12.19 7.97 7.32
CA MET A 1 -12.14 6.51 7.04
C MET A 1 -10.74 6.00 7.36
N LEU A 2 -10.60 4.74 7.81
CA LEU A 2 -9.31 4.10 8.05
C LEU A 2 -9.10 2.96 7.04
N LEU A 3 -7.88 2.83 6.52
CA LEU A 3 -7.47 1.67 5.72
C LEU A 3 -7.56 0.40 6.57
N ARG A 4 -8.16 -0.66 6.03
CA ARG A 4 -8.30 -1.97 6.70
C ARG A 4 -7.20 -2.92 6.27
N ALA A 5 -6.92 -2.98 4.97
CA ALA A 5 -5.90 -3.83 4.39
C ALA A 5 -5.47 -3.30 3.02
N VAL A 6 -4.31 -3.76 2.55
CA VAL A 6 -3.87 -3.68 1.15
C VAL A 6 -3.54 -5.08 0.66
N GLU A 7 -3.98 -5.38 -0.56
CA GLU A 7 -3.71 -6.64 -1.26
C GLU A 7 -3.04 -6.28 -2.60
N LEU A 8 -1.86 -6.85 -2.84
CA LEU A 8 -1.03 -6.60 -4.01
C LEU A 8 -0.88 -7.90 -4.79
N HIS A 9 -1.33 -7.88 -6.04
CA HIS A 9 -1.18 -9.00 -6.97
C HIS A 9 -0.38 -8.54 -8.19
N ASN A 10 0.74 -9.22 -8.46
CA ASN A 10 1.66 -8.92 -9.55
C ASN A 10 2.06 -7.43 -9.63
N PHE A 11 2.24 -6.79 -8.47
CA PHE A 11 2.61 -5.38 -8.39
C PHE A 11 4.09 -5.21 -8.06
N ARG A 12 4.88 -4.91 -9.10
CA ARG A 12 6.34 -4.83 -9.02
C ARG A 12 6.93 -6.12 -8.45
N GLY A 13 7.69 -6.02 -7.34
CA GLY A 13 8.29 -7.18 -6.67
C GLY A 13 7.31 -8.02 -5.84
N TYR A 14 6.05 -7.60 -5.66
CA TYR A 14 5.05 -8.36 -4.92
C TYR A 14 4.20 -9.20 -5.87
N ARG A 15 4.32 -10.54 -5.79
CA ARG A 15 3.50 -11.49 -6.56
C ARG A 15 2.12 -11.67 -5.94
N ASP A 16 2.07 -12.06 -4.68
CA ASP A 16 0.85 -12.18 -3.88
C ASP A 16 1.14 -11.74 -2.44
N PHE A 17 0.68 -10.55 -2.07
CA PHE A 17 0.99 -9.96 -0.77
C PHE A 17 -0.24 -9.32 -0.14
N LYS A 18 -0.43 -9.56 1.16
CA LYS A 18 -1.53 -9.00 1.94
C LYS A 18 -1.02 -8.43 3.25
N LEU A 19 -1.38 -7.18 3.52
CA LEU A 19 -1.08 -6.51 4.78
C LEU A 19 -2.37 -5.94 5.37
N LYS A 20 -2.65 -6.26 6.64
CA LYS A 20 -3.72 -5.64 7.42
C LYS A 20 -3.18 -4.42 8.16
N PHE A 21 -3.98 -3.36 8.25
CA PHE A 21 -3.62 -2.14 8.96
C PHE A 21 -4.33 -2.09 10.32
N ALA A 22 -3.58 -1.69 11.35
CA ALA A 22 -4.10 -1.17 12.59
C ALA A 22 -4.22 0.36 12.49
N PRO A 23 -4.93 1.05 13.43
CA PRO A 23 -5.05 2.51 13.42
C PRO A 23 -3.71 3.24 13.33
N LEU A 24 -2.65 2.66 13.91
CA LEU A 24 -1.27 3.06 13.71
C LEU A 24 -0.48 1.83 13.25
N THR A 25 0.14 1.91 12.08
CA THR A 25 0.95 0.83 11.50
C THR A 25 2.30 1.41 11.07
N SER A 26 3.39 0.84 11.56
CA SER A 26 4.75 1.20 11.13
C SER A 26 5.32 0.12 10.21
N LEU A 27 5.91 0.53 9.09
CA LEU A 27 6.57 -0.35 8.13
C LEU A 27 8.09 -0.33 8.38
N LEU A 28 8.61 -1.40 8.97
CA LEU A 28 10.04 -1.58 9.29
C LEU A 28 10.68 -2.63 8.38
N GLY A 29 12.01 -2.59 8.28
CA GLY A 29 12.81 -3.54 7.50
C GLY A 29 14.06 -2.91 6.93
N GLU A 30 14.88 -3.69 6.23
CA GLU A 30 16.10 -3.22 5.58
C GLU A 30 15.82 -2.38 4.32
N GLY A 31 16.87 -1.78 3.75
CA GLY A 31 16.79 -1.05 2.49
C GLY A 31 16.24 -1.92 1.36
N GLU A 32 15.49 -1.32 0.43
CA GLU A 32 15.00 -1.97 -0.80
C GLU A 32 14.12 -3.23 -0.65
N VAL A 33 13.73 -3.63 0.57
CA VAL A 33 12.82 -4.77 0.83
C VAL A 33 11.36 -4.53 0.40
N GLY A 34 11.08 -3.40 -0.26
CA GLY A 34 9.76 -3.10 -0.83
C GLY A 34 8.83 -2.21 0.00
N LYS A 35 9.27 -1.70 1.17
CA LYS A 35 8.46 -0.78 2.01
C LYS A 35 7.89 0.42 1.23
N LYS A 36 8.74 1.08 0.43
CA LYS A 36 8.34 2.20 -0.43
C LYS A 36 7.35 1.77 -1.53
N THR A 37 7.40 0.53 -1.97
CA THR A 37 6.48 0.00 -2.98
C THR A 37 5.08 -0.18 -2.40
N ILE A 38 4.94 -0.62 -1.15
CA ILE A 38 3.64 -0.68 -0.45
C ILE A 38 3.03 0.73 -0.35
N LEU A 39 3.83 1.73 0.07
CA LEU A 39 3.36 3.11 0.16
C LEU A 39 2.98 3.68 -1.22
N ARG A 40 3.73 3.37 -2.28
CA ARG A 40 3.36 3.78 -3.65
C ARG A 40 2.07 3.14 -4.14
N ALA A 41 1.78 1.90 -3.77
CA ALA A 41 0.51 1.28 -4.13
C ALA A 41 -0.65 2.07 -3.51
N LEU A 42 -0.54 2.45 -2.23
CA LEU A 42 -1.56 3.27 -1.56
C LEU A 42 -1.71 4.66 -2.20
N ASP A 43 -0.60 5.27 -2.61
CA ASP A 43 -0.59 6.60 -3.25
C ASP A 43 -1.32 6.62 -4.61
N ILE A 44 -1.18 5.55 -5.41
CA ILE A 44 -1.93 5.37 -6.67
C ILE A 44 -3.43 5.42 -6.39
N PHE A 45 -3.91 4.70 -5.37
CA PHE A 45 -5.34 4.70 -5.03
C PHE A 45 -5.82 6.05 -4.52
N SER A 46 -5.01 6.75 -3.71
CA SER A 46 -5.36 8.09 -3.23
C SER A 46 -5.46 9.09 -4.39
N THR A 47 -4.49 9.07 -5.30
CA THR A 47 -4.47 9.96 -6.48
C THR A 47 -5.61 9.64 -7.44
N ALA A 48 -5.89 8.35 -7.68
CA ALA A 48 -7.01 7.92 -8.51
C ALA A 48 -8.37 8.33 -7.91
N LEU A 49 -8.52 8.26 -6.58
CA LEU A 49 -9.72 8.76 -5.89
C LEU A 49 -9.92 10.26 -6.14
N TRP A 50 -8.86 11.05 -5.99
CA TRP A 50 -8.88 12.50 -6.24
C TRP A 50 -9.29 12.84 -7.68
N LEU A 51 -8.82 12.08 -8.67
CA LEU A 51 -9.21 12.25 -10.07
C LEU A 51 -10.65 11.80 -10.35
N SER A 52 -11.22 10.93 -9.52
CA SER A 52 -12.60 10.46 -9.66
C SER A 52 -13.67 11.41 -9.09
N GLY A 53 -13.27 12.54 -8.49
CA GLY A 53 -14.20 13.56 -7.99
C GLY A 53 -14.96 13.18 -6.71
N LEU A 54 -14.46 12.17 -5.99
CA LEU A 54 -14.89 11.81 -4.63
C LEU A 54 -14.23 12.69 -3.56
#